data_AF-A0A933ZI17-F1
#
_entry.id   AF-A0A933ZI17-F1
#
_cell.length_a   1.000
_cell.length_b   1.000
_cell.length_c   1.000
_cell.angle_alpha   90.00
_cell.angle_beta   90.00
_cell.angle_gamma   90.00
#
_symmetry.space_group_name_H-M   'P 1'
#
loop_
_entity.id
_entity.type
_entity.pdbx_description
1 polymer ?
#
loop_
_entity_poly.entity_id
_entity_poly.type
_entity_poly.pdbx_seq_one_letter_code
_entity_poly.pdbx_strand_id
1 'polypeptide(L)' 'MAVDASTVYWTNGGSGPNSGTVMRVGLSGGAPDVVASNQDAPAGIAVDATAVYWTSLGSNDGSPDGEVIKIAK' A
#
# COMPACT_ATOMS: atom_id res chain seq x y z
N MET A 1 5.81 -1.73 5.90
CA MET A 1 5.90 -0.28 6.17
C MET A 1 7.11 0.28 5.46
N ALA A 2 7.02 1.49 4.94
CA ALA A 2 8.10 2.21 4.25
C ALA A 2 8.09 3.69 4.65
N VAL A 3 9.19 4.41 4.42
CA VAL A 3 9.35 5.81 4.83
C VAL A 3 10.16 6.59 3.79
N ASP A 4 9.81 7.85 3.56
CA ASP A 4 10.64 8.80 2.81
C ASP A 4 11.15 9.93 3.71
N ALA A 5 11.62 11.04 3.13
CA ALA A 5 12.16 12.16 3.90
C ALA A 5 11.17 12.81 4.90
N SER A 6 9.85 12.65 4.69
CA SER A 6 8.82 13.35 5.47
C SER A 6 7.60 12.53 5.84
N THR A 7 7.46 11.30 5.34
CA THR A 7 6.19 10.55 5.39
C THR A 7 6.42 9.06 5.62
N VAL A 8 5.61 8.46 6.50
CA VAL A 8 5.50 7.01 6.68
C VAL A 8 4.34 6.49 5.86
N TYR A 9 4.54 5.34 5.21
CA TYR A 9 3.55 4.64 4.40
C TYR A 9 3.37 3.20 4.88
N TRP A 10 2.14 2.72 4.89
CA TRP A 10 1.84 1.33 5.24
C TRP A 10 0.63 0.79 4.48
N THR A 11 0.55 -0.53 4.45
CA THR A 11 -0.55 -1.31 3.91
C THR A 11 -1.39 -1.87 5.05
N ASN A 12 -2.70 -1.84 4.87
CA ASN A 12 -3.66 -2.58 5.68
C ASN A 12 -4.24 -3.68 4.78
N GLY A 13 -4.01 -4.96 5.12
CA GLY A 13 -4.40 -6.08 4.26
C GLY A 13 -5.91 -6.25 4.03
N GLY A 14 -6.74 -5.65 4.89
CA GLY A 14 -8.19 -5.87 4.87
C GLY A 14 -8.58 -7.26 5.41
N SER A 15 -9.88 -7.56 5.42
CA SER A 15 -10.44 -8.84 5.89
C SER A 15 -11.08 -9.68 4.76
N GLY A 16 -11.05 -9.17 3.53
CA GLY A 16 -11.58 -9.84 2.34
C GLY A 16 -11.16 -9.14 1.04
N PRO A 17 -11.66 -9.61 -0.11
CA PRO A 17 -11.32 -9.05 -1.41
C PRO A 17 -11.58 -7.54 -1.46
N ASN A 18 -10.63 -6.80 -2.04
CA ASN A 18 -10.74 -5.34 -2.21
C ASN A 18 -11.09 -4.56 -0.94
N SER A 19 -10.70 -5.04 0.24
CA SER A 19 -10.97 -4.35 1.52
C SER A 19 -9.72 -3.74 2.16
N GLY A 20 -8.56 -3.91 1.52
CA GLY A 20 -7.30 -3.34 1.97
C GLY A 20 -7.15 -1.87 1.60
N THR A 21 -6.25 -1.19 2.32
CA THR A 21 -5.90 0.21 2.04
C THR A 21 -4.39 0.42 2.08
N VAL A 22 -3.93 1.44 1.34
CA VAL A 22 -2.60 2.02 1.51
C VAL A 22 -2.79 3.36 2.20
N MET A 23 -2.05 3.58 3.27
CA MET A 23 -2.19 4.74 4.14
C MET A 23 -0.86 5.48 4.26
N ARG A 24 -0.93 6.77 4.60
CA ARG A 24 0.25 7.57 4.92
C ARG A 24 0.02 8.50 6.09
N VAL A 25 1.10 8.93 6.74
CA VAL A 25 1.08 10.04 7.71
C VAL A 25 2.42 10.76 7.68
N GLY A 26 2.42 12.07 7.91
CA GLY A 26 3.65 12.84 8.08
C GLY A 26 4.47 12.35 9.28
N LEU A 27 5.80 12.48 9.21
CA LEU A 27 6.69 12.11 10.32
C LEU A 27 6.47 12.97 11.58
N SER A 28 5.90 14.16 11.42
CA SER A 28 5.42 14.99 12.53
C SER A 28 4.17 14.43 13.22
N GLY A 29 3.62 13.31 12.74
CA GLY A 29 2.33 12.78 13.15
C GLY A 29 1.16 13.54 12.52
N GLY A 30 -0.04 13.26 13.04
CA GLY A 30 -1.30 13.81 12.54
C GLY A 30 -2.32 12.72 12.22
N ALA A 31 -3.39 13.10 11.53
CA ALA A 31 -4.36 12.15 11.01
C ALA A 31 -3.77 11.43 9.78
N PRO A 32 -3.83 10.09 9.71
CA PRO A 32 -3.49 9.36 8.49
C PRO A 32 -4.40 9.70 7.32
N ASP A 33 -3.81 9.77 6.12
CA ASP A 33 -4.54 9.91 4.85
C ASP A 33 -4.53 8.59 4.08
N VAL A 34 -5.59 8.37 3.30
CA VAL A 34 -5.67 7.24 2.36
C VAL A 34 -4.91 7.59 1.08
N VAL A 35 -3.95 6.75 0.71
CA VAL A 35 -3.25 6.81 -0.58
C VAL A 35 -4.01 6.02 -1.64
N ALA A 36 -4.49 4.83 -1.27
CA ALA A 36 -5.31 3.98 -2.12
C ALA A 36 -6.32 3.19 -1.29
N SER A 37 -7.55 3.08 -1.79
CA SER A 37 -8.61 2.26 -1.21
C SER A 37 -8.94 1.09 -2.13
N ASN A 38 -9.77 0.16 -1.64
CA ASN A 38 -10.26 -0.99 -2.40
C ASN A 38 -9.15 -1.91 -2.93
N GLN A 39 -8.05 -2.03 -2.19
CA GLN A 39 -6.90 -2.82 -2.59
C GLN A 39 -7.12 -4.28 -2.21
N ASP A 40 -6.71 -5.18 -3.09
CA ASP A 40 -6.80 -6.61 -2.84
C ASP A 40 -5.56 -7.09 -2.09
N ALA A 41 -5.76 -7.52 -0.85
CA ALA A 41 -4.73 -8.02 0.06
C ALA A 41 -3.34 -7.33 -0.08
N PRO A 42 -3.24 -5.99 0.05
CA PRO A 42 -1.99 -5.29 -0.15
C PRO A 42 -0.99 -5.69 0.94
N ALA A 43 0.25 -6.00 0.55
CA ALA A 43 1.27 -6.53 1.45
C ALA A 43 2.55 -5.69 1.46
N GLY A 44 3.56 -6.09 0.68
CA GLY A 44 4.83 -5.38 0.61
C GLY A 44 4.64 -3.94 0.15
N ILE A 45 5.43 -3.01 0.68
CA ILE A 45 5.40 -1.60 0.30
C ILE A 45 6.82 -1.03 0.25
N ALA A 46 7.11 -0.25 -0.79
CA ALA A 46 8.36 0.47 -1.00
C ALA A 46 8.08 1.89 -1.52
N VAL A 47 9.01 2.80 -1.31
CA VAL A 47 8.88 4.20 -1.69
C VAL A 47 10.20 4.73 -2.25
N ASP A 48 10.15 5.47 -3.35
CA ASP A 48 11.30 6.19 -3.92
C ASP A 48 11.05 7.71 -3.97
N ALA A 49 11.89 8.49 -4.63
CA ALA A 49 11.71 9.95 -4.71
C ALA A 49 10.44 10.39 -5.46
N THR A 50 9.84 9.52 -6.26
CA THR A 50 8.78 9.83 -7.24
C THR A 50 7.47 9.11 -6.98
N ALA A 51 7.49 7.99 -6.27
CA ALA A 51 6.34 7.10 -6.18
C ALA A 51 6.33 6.20 -4.94
N VAL A 52 5.14 5.65 -4.67
CA VAL A 52 4.88 4.57 -3.73
C VAL A 52 4.49 3.33 -4.51
N TYR A 53 5.04 2.18 -4.13
CA TYR A 53 4.82 0.89 -4.76
C TYR A 53 4.34 -0.11 -3.70
N TRP A 54 3.39 -0.96 -4.04
CA TRP A 54 2.97 -2.05 -3.18
C TRP A 54 2.57 -3.28 -3.98
N THR A 55 2.51 -4.43 -3.32
CA THR A 55 2.11 -5.70 -3.94
C THR A 55 0.69 -6.08 -3.53
N SER A 56 -0.10 -6.60 -4.46
CA SER A 56 -1.24 -7.48 -4.17
C SER A 56 -0.72 -8.91 -4.03
N LEU A 57 -1.17 -9.64 -3.00
CA LEU A 57 -0.76 -11.03 -2.78
C LEU A 57 -1.32 -12.00 -3.83
N GLY A 58 -2.40 -11.64 -4.52
CA GLY A 58 -3.12 -12.56 -5.39
C GLY A 58 -3.82 -13.69 -4.62
N SER A 59 -4.42 -14.61 -5.37
CA SER A 59 -5.17 -15.75 -4.87
C SER A 59 -4.26 -16.95 -4.59
N ASN A 60 -4.57 -17.72 -3.53
CA ASN A 60 -3.82 -18.95 -3.19
C ASN A 60 -4.20 -20.17 -4.06
N ASP A 61 -4.78 -19.96 -5.23
CA ASP A 61 -5.28 -21.00 -6.14
C ASP A 61 -4.35 -21.26 -7.35
N GLY A 62 -3.19 -20.59 -7.38
CA GLY A 62 -2.22 -20.69 -8.48
C GLY A 62 -2.54 -19.78 -9.67
N SER A 63 -3.57 -18.92 -9.55
CA SER A 63 -3.80 -17.83 -10.50
C SER A 63 -2.63 -16.83 -10.50
N PRO A 64 -2.21 -16.31 -11.66
CA PRO A 64 -1.18 -15.28 -11.76
C PRO A 64 -1.77 -13.86 -11.56
N ASP A 65 -2.54 -13.66 -10.50
CA ASP A 65 -3.25 -12.41 -10.19
C ASP A 65 -2.55 -11.53 -9.14
N GLY A 66 -1.36 -11.94 -8.68
CA GLY A 66 -0.48 -11.09 -7.89
C GLY A 66 0.10 -9.96 -8.74
N GLU A 67 -0.01 -8.72 -8.26
CA GLU A 67 0.37 -7.52 -9.01
C GLU A 67 1.28 -6.59 -8.20
N VAL A 68 2.12 -5.83 -8.90
CA VAL A 68 2.81 -4.65 -8.33
C VAL A 68 2.06 -3.42 -8.78
N ILE A 69 1.52 -2.66 -7.82
CA ILE A 69 0.82 -1.41 -8.05
C ILE A 69 1.73 -0.24 -7.71
N LYS A 70 1.60 0.86 -8.47
CA LYS A 70 2.36 2.10 -8.29
C LYS A 70 1.42 3.30 -8.30
N ILE A 71 1.69 4.27 -7.44
CA ILE A 71 1.14 5.63 -7.53
C ILE A 71 2.26 6.66 -7.48
N ALA A 72 2.16 7.72 -8.29
CA ALA A 72 3.06 8.87 -8.17
C ALA A 72 2.77 9.63 -6.86
N LYS A 73 3.82 10.19 -6.25
CA LYS A 73 3.70 11.03 -5.04
C LYS A 73 3.02 12.36 -5.31
#